data_AF-A0A7C5GPP2-F1
#
_entry.id   AF-A0A7C5GPP2-F1
#
_cell.length_a   1.000
_cell.length_b   1.000
_cell.length_c   1.000
_cell.angle_alpha   90.00
_cell.angle_beta   90.00
_cell.angle_gamma   90.00
#
_symmetry.space_group_name_H-M   'P 1'
#
loop_
_entity.id
_entity.type
_entity.pdbx_description
1 polymer ?
#
loop_
_entity_poly.entity_id
_entity_poly.type
_entity_poly.pdbx_seq_one_letter_code
_entity_poly.pdbx_strand_id
1 'polypeptide(L)'
;MAHKRVWIDSRWFLPLLLAVALLAVGWILILKPTAPAGCFTFRDGTVRGWTLDQLYDSNANPPRRIKSHVSGNPGSNVLYTPFQLSNYRTGALQAEATSILITDKSVKSADIYLNSPDLSRNKSWQGVEGVGIDITRTLTMICRSPVPPFRFTAQLQVVVTDKATATRHVVAQVDGSGKFLFHTIPNTGKQHIQWKWGKTLRLGGKDRPLAALTIEKLRVRLTMPGTPEVVECMYGGAWRLADICPVR
;
A
#
# COMPACT_ATOMS: atom_id res chain seq x y z
N MET A 1 13.30 -49.15 -52.09
CA MET A 1 12.53 -47.90 -51.93
C MET A 1 13.51 -46.78 -51.58
N ALA A 2 13.72 -45.82 -52.47
CA ALA A 2 14.67 -44.72 -52.25
C ALA A 2 13.99 -43.58 -51.49
N HIS A 3 14.50 -43.25 -50.30
CA HIS A 3 14.06 -42.08 -49.53
C HIS A 3 14.54 -40.80 -50.23
N LYS A 4 13.60 -40.02 -50.80
CA LYS A 4 13.85 -38.65 -51.26
C LYS A 4 14.11 -37.77 -50.02
N ARG A 5 15.36 -37.38 -49.79
CA ARG A 5 15.70 -36.31 -48.84
C ARG A 5 15.36 -34.96 -49.49
N VAL A 6 14.36 -34.29 -48.96
CA VAL A 6 14.06 -32.89 -49.31
C VAL A 6 15.09 -32.02 -48.60
N TRP A 7 16.02 -31.48 -49.38
CA TRP A 7 16.95 -30.46 -48.90
C TRP A 7 16.21 -29.14 -48.83
N ILE A 8 15.93 -28.67 -47.62
CA ILE A 8 15.43 -27.31 -47.40
C ILE A 8 16.60 -26.36 -47.64
N ASP A 9 16.46 -25.52 -48.66
CA ASP A 9 17.50 -24.58 -49.07
C ASP A 9 17.77 -23.56 -47.95
N SER A 10 18.96 -23.65 -47.36
CA SER A 10 19.41 -22.89 -46.17
C SER A 10 19.31 -21.37 -46.33
N ARG A 11 19.20 -20.87 -47.56
CA ARG A 11 19.07 -19.45 -47.92
C ARG A 11 17.81 -18.79 -47.36
N TRP A 12 16.76 -19.57 -47.09
CA TRP A 12 15.49 -19.06 -46.55
C TRP A 12 15.32 -19.29 -45.05
N PHE A 13 16.14 -20.15 -44.45
CA PHE A 13 15.98 -20.58 -43.07
C PHE A 13 16.37 -19.48 -42.05
N LEU A 14 17.47 -18.77 -42.32
CA LEU A 14 17.95 -17.66 -41.49
C LEU A 14 16.98 -16.45 -41.47
N PRO A 15 16.50 -15.91 -42.61
CA PRO A 15 15.59 -14.77 -42.60
C PRO A 15 14.22 -15.13 -41.99
N LEU A 16 13.76 -16.37 -42.14
CA LEU A 16 12.52 -16.85 -41.50
C LEU A 16 12.65 -16.89 -39.97
N LEU A 17 13.77 -17.43 -39.45
CA LEU A 17 14.05 -17.43 -38.01
C LEU A 17 14.13 -16.01 -37.44
N LEU A 18 14.74 -15.08 -38.18
CA LEU A 18 14.84 -13.68 -37.77
C LEU A 18 13.45 -13.01 -37.72
N ALA A 19 12.60 -13.27 -38.71
CA ALA A 19 11.23 -12.76 -38.75
C ALA A 19 10.38 -13.32 -37.59
N VAL A 20 10.50 -14.61 -37.28
CA VAL A 20 9.80 -15.22 -36.13
C VAL A 20 10.31 -14.66 -34.80
N ALA A 21 11.62 -14.45 -34.65
CA ALA A 21 12.20 -13.83 -33.45
C ALA A 21 11.73 -12.37 -33.28
N LEU A 22 11.69 -11.58 -34.35
CA LEU A 22 11.19 -10.21 -34.32
C LEU A 22 9.69 -10.14 -34.01
N LEU A 23 8.90 -11.05 -34.56
CA LEU A 23 7.48 -11.18 -34.22
C LEU A 23 7.31 -11.58 -32.74
N ALA A 24 8.09 -12.53 -32.24
CA ALA A 24 8.05 -12.92 -30.83
C ALA A 24 8.43 -11.77 -29.88
N VAL A 25 9.46 -10.99 -30.20
CA VAL A 25 9.86 -9.80 -29.43
C VAL A 25 8.78 -8.71 -29.50
N GLY A 26 8.20 -8.47 -30.67
CA GLY A 26 7.06 -7.56 -30.84
C GLY A 26 5.85 -7.99 -30.02
N TRP A 27 5.50 -9.27 -30.03
CA TRP A 27 4.43 -9.84 -29.22
C TRP A 27 4.69 -9.73 -27.71
N ILE A 28 5.92 -9.96 -27.25
CA ILE A 28 6.31 -9.78 -25.84
C ILE A 28 6.23 -8.31 -25.40
N LEU A 29 6.52 -7.36 -26.30
CA LEU A 29 6.42 -5.93 -26.02
C LEU A 29 4.97 -5.42 -26.03
N ILE A 30 4.11 -5.96 -26.90
CA ILE A 30 2.69 -5.59 -27.01
C ILE A 30 1.85 -6.19 -25.87
N LEU A 31 2.21 -7.39 -25.39
CA LEU A 31 1.47 -8.08 -24.32
C LEU A 31 1.89 -7.73 -22.90
N LYS A 32 2.87 -6.84 -22.68
CA LYS A 32 3.10 -6.33 -21.33
C LYS A 32 1.88 -5.49 -20.96
N PRO A 33 1.03 -5.90 -19.99
CA PRO A 33 -0.04 -5.05 -19.54
C PRO A 33 0.59 -3.78 -18.97
N THR A 34 0.54 -2.71 -19.74
CA THR A 34 0.89 -1.37 -19.31
C THR A 34 -0.11 -1.03 -18.24
N ALA A 35 0.38 -0.91 -17.00
CA ALA A 35 -0.48 -0.49 -15.91
C ALA A 35 -1.17 0.82 -16.27
N PRO A 36 -2.42 1.05 -15.82
CA PRO A 36 -3.14 2.28 -16.09
C PRO A 36 -2.27 3.49 -15.75
N ALA A 37 -2.31 4.51 -16.60
CA ALA A 37 -1.43 5.67 -16.47
C ALA A 37 -1.51 6.29 -15.06
N GLY A 38 -0.38 6.40 -14.38
CA GLY A 38 -0.27 6.96 -13.04
C GLY A 38 -0.31 5.95 -11.89
N CYS A 39 -0.56 4.66 -12.14
CA CYS A 39 -0.49 3.65 -11.08
C CYS A 39 0.92 3.51 -10.52
N PHE A 40 1.02 3.36 -9.20
CA PHE A 40 2.24 2.82 -8.59
C PHE A 40 2.25 1.31 -8.79
N THR A 41 3.18 0.87 -9.65
CA THR A 41 3.52 -0.54 -9.77
C THR A 41 4.88 -0.80 -9.16
N PHE A 42 4.98 -1.89 -8.41
CA PHE A 42 6.17 -2.29 -7.68
C PHE A 42 6.97 -3.38 -8.43
N ARG A 43 6.74 -3.50 -9.75
CA ARG A 43 7.35 -4.50 -10.63
C ARG A 43 8.82 -4.25 -10.96
N ASP A 44 9.31 -3.04 -10.71
CA ASP A 44 10.71 -2.68 -10.85
C ASP A 44 11.56 -3.05 -9.64
N GLY A 45 10.97 -3.68 -8.62
CA GLY A 45 11.67 -4.05 -7.39
C GLY A 45 11.94 -2.88 -6.44
N THR A 46 11.46 -1.66 -6.74
CA THR A 46 11.66 -0.50 -5.86
C THR A 46 10.42 -0.22 -5.02
N VAL A 47 10.58 0.60 -3.98
CA VAL A 47 9.44 1.16 -3.22
C VAL A 47 8.89 2.44 -3.85
N ARG A 48 9.39 2.86 -5.03
CA ARG A 48 8.92 4.02 -5.80
C ARG A 48 8.82 5.32 -4.97
N GLY A 49 9.74 5.54 -4.04
CA GLY A 49 9.77 6.73 -3.18
C GLY A 49 8.70 6.76 -2.07
N TRP A 50 7.99 5.66 -1.84
CA TRP A 50 7.11 5.53 -0.67
C TRP A 50 7.91 5.52 0.62
N THR A 51 7.29 6.03 1.68
CA THR A 51 7.90 6.12 3.01
C THR A 51 6.95 5.53 4.06
N LEU A 52 7.54 5.05 5.14
CA LEU A 52 6.85 4.46 6.28
C LEU A 52 7.09 5.34 7.51
N ASP A 53 6.01 5.85 8.08
CA ASP A 53 5.98 6.51 9.37
C ASP A 53 5.12 5.69 10.33
N GLN A 54 5.58 5.48 11.56
CA GLN A 54 5.08 4.33 12.32
C GLN A 54 4.99 4.47 13.83
N LEU A 55 4.06 3.63 14.30
CA LEU A 55 3.58 3.32 15.63
C LEU A 55 3.10 4.54 16.39
N TYR A 56 1.86 4.93 16.08
CA TYR A 56 1.11 5.90 16.83
C TYR A 56 0.00 5.21 17.62
N ASP A 57 -0.18 5.58 18.89
CA ASP A 57 -1.37 5.21 19.65
C ASP A 57 -2.56 5.97 19.07
N SER A 58 -3.43 5.23 18.38
CA SER A 58 -4.60 5.77 17.68
C SER A 58 -5.68 6.30 18.63
N ASN A 59 -5.62 5.93 19.91
CA ASN A 59 -6.61 6.31 20.93
C ASN A 59 -6.16 7.52 21.74
N ALA A 60 -4.87 7.88 21.64
CA ALA A 60 -4.37 9.12 22.22
C ALA A 60 -4.93 10.32 21.44
N ASN A 61 -5.33 11.36 22.17
CA ASN A 61 -5.72 12.64 21.59
C ASN A 61 -4.83 13.76 22.17
N PRO A 62 -3.87 14.33 21.41
CA PRO A 62 -3.55 14.00 20.02
C PRO A 62 -2.88 12.62 19.86
N PRO A 63 -2.88 12.03 18.64
CA PRO A 63 -2.15 10.80 18.38
C PRO A 63 -0.70 10.90 18.83
N ARG A 64 -0.27 9.96 19.66
CA ARG A 64 1.06 9.95 20.29
C ARG A 64 1.91 8.86 19.66
N ARG A 65 3.15 9.17 19.30
CA ARG A 65 4.11 8.13 18.90
C ARG A 65 4.37 7.18 20.07
N ILE A 66 4.18 5.89 19.85
CA ILE A 66 4.49 4.82 20.79
C ILE A 66 6.01 4.80 20.92
N LYS A 67 6.49 5.05 22.13
CA LYS A 67 7.94 5.06 22.42
C LYS A 67 8.46 3.63 22.39
N SER A 68 9.55 3.40 21.67
CA SER A 68 10.30 2.16 21.68
C SER A 68 11.44 2.25 22.70
N HIS A 69 11.70 1.17 23.46
CA HIS A 69 12.90 1.10 24.28
C HIS A 69 13.44 -0.33 24.36
N VAL A 70 14.49 -0.61 23.62
CA VAL A 70 15.36 -1.75 23.91
C VAL A 70 16.23 -1.34 25.10
N SER A 71 16.00 -1.88 26.29
CA SER A 71 16.94 -1.70 27.40
C SER A 71 17.79 -2.95 27.56
N GLY A 72 19.07 -2.73 27.88
CA GLY A 72 19.84 -3.73 28.61
C GLY A 72 19.32 -3.78 30.05
N ASN A 73 19.40 -4.97 30.65
CA ASN A 73 18.97 -5.36 32.00
C ASN A 73 17.44 -5.39 32.31
N PRO A 74 17.01 -6.32 33.18
CA PRO A 74 15.60 -6.68 33.37
C PRO A 74 14.89 -5.68 34.27
N GLY A 75 13.83 -5.05 33.73
CA GLY A 75 12.95 -4.13 34.46
C GLY A 75 12.33 -3.02 33.61
N SER A 76 12.90 -2.71 32.44
CA SER A 76 12.49 -1.56 31.61
C SER A 76 12.36 -1.85 30.11
N ASN A 77 12.24 -3.12 29.72
CA ASN A 77 12.28 -3.53 28.30
C ASN A 77 10.94 -3.33 27.59
N VAL A 78 10.88 -2.36 26.66
CA VAL A 78 9.82 -2.26 25.64
C VAL A 78 10.41 -2.78 24.33
N LEU A 79 10.38 -4.09 24.15
CA LEU A 79 10.91 -4.73 22.94
C LEU A 79 10.04 -4.39 21.72
N TYR A 80 10.43 -3.36 20.98
CA TYR A 80 9.80 -2.95 19.74
C TYR A 80 10.71 -3.25 18.56
N THR A 81 10.23 -4.07 17.62
CA THR A 81 10.84 -4.18 16.28
C THR A 81 10.00 -3.34 15.31
N PRO A 82 10.55 -2.27 14.71
CA PRO A 82 9.81 -1.48 13.74
C PRO A 82 9.41 -2.28 12.51
N PHE A 83 8.30 -1.89 11.89
CA PHE A 83 8.02 -2.29 10.52
C PHE A 83 9.14 -1.74 9.63
N GLN A 84 9.57 -2.57 8.69
CA GLN A 84 10.49 -2.21 7.63
C GLN A 84 9.71 -2.08 6.33
N LEU A 85 10.03 -1.05 5.56
CA LEU A 85 9.47 -0.84 4.24
C LEU A 85 10.37 -1.51 3.21
N SER A 86 9.80 -2.37 2.38
CA SER A 86 10.52 -3.07 1.31
C SER A 86 9.63 -3.31 0.11
N ASN A 87 10.23 -3.78 -0.98
CA ASN A 87 9.50 -4.34 -2.10
C ASN A 87 9.38 -5.86 -1.92
N TYR A 88 8.17 -6.40 -2.01
CA TYR A 88 7.94 -7.84 -1.94
C TYR A 88 7.85 -8.46 -3.34
N ARG A 89 8.80 -9.35 -3.65
CA ARG A 89 8.84 -10.20 -4.85
C ARG A 89 8.48 -9.45 -6.15
N THR A 90 8.93 -8.21 -6.31
CA THR A 90 8.63 -7.38 -7.50
C THR A 90 7.13 -7.21 -7.78
N GLY A 91 6.29 -7.16 -6.74
CA GLY A 91 4.83 -7.14 -6.92
C GLY A 91 4.07 -6.23 -5.96
N ALA A 92 4.64 -5.85 -4.83
CA ALA A 92 3.96 -5.03 -3.84
C ALA A 92 4.93 -4.19 -3.00
N LEU A 93 4.45 -3.05 -2.53
CA LEU A 93 5.02 -2.33 -1.39
C LEU A 93 4.69 -3.10 -0.12
N GLN A 94 5.70 -3.39 0.69
CA GLN A 94 5.55 -4.19 1.90
C GLN A 94 5.98 -3.40 3.12
N ALA A 95 5.13 -3.33 4.14
CA ALA A 95 5.52 -2.99 5.50
C ALA A 95 5.47 -4.26 6.35
N GLU A 96 6.63 -4.77 6.78
CA GLU A 96 6.74 -6.03 7.52
C GLU A 96 7.47 -5.86 8.85
N ALA A 97 7.01 -6.59 9.87
CA ALA A 97 7.75 -6.78 11.11
C ALA A 97 7.76 -8.27 11.46
N THR A 98 8.91 -8.79 11.87
CA THR A 98 9.04 -10.18 12.34
C THR A 98 8.26 -10.40 13.63
N SER A 99 8.37 -9.45 14.56
CA SER A 99 7.64 -9.46 15.84
C SER A 99 7.43 -8.04 16.36
N ILE A 100 6.23 -7.80 16.86
CA ILE A 100 5.78 -6.55 17.46
C ILE A 100 5.19 -6.91 18.82
N LEU A 101 5.79 -6.36 19.86
CA LEU A 101 5.27 -6.40 21.22
C LEU A 101 5.08 -4.98 21.70
N ILE A 102 3.82 -4.58 21.85
CA ILE A 102 3.45 -3.34 22.54
C ILE A 102 3.14 -3.76 23.98
N THR A 103 3.93 -3.27 24.94
CA THR A 103 3.77 -3.61 26.37
C THR A 103 2.97 -2.57 27.15
N ASP A 104 2.80 -1.37 26.59
CA ASP A 104 2.00 -0.29 27.18
C ASP A 104 0.51 -0.64 27.12
N LYS A 105 -0.05 -1.13 28.23
CA LYS A 105 -1.46 -1.58 28.33
C LYS A 105 -2.47 -0.48 28.01
N SER A 106 -2.09 0.80 27.98
CA SER A 106 -2.98 1.89 27.56
C SER A 106 -3.20 1.91 26.05
N VAL A 107 -2.25 1.41 25.26
CA VAL A 107 -2.34 1.39 23.80
C VAL A 107 -3.31 0.27 23.38
N LYS A 108 -4.50 0.65 22.91
CA LYS A 108 -5.52 -0.31 22.43
C LYS A 108 -5.43 -0.58 20.93
N SER A 109 -4.86 0.35 20.18
CA SER A 109 -4.60 0.23 18.74
C SER A 109 -3.38 1.05 18.37
N ALA A 110 -2.70 0.60 17.32
CA ALA A 110 -1.51 1.22 16.81
C ALA A 110 -1.60 1.44 15.30
N ASP A 111 -1.20 2.63 14.85
CA ASP A 111 -1.16 2.98 13.43
C ASP A 111 0.24 2.95 12.86
N ILE A 112 0.33 2.54 11.61
CA ILE A 112 1.41 2.90 10.69
C ILE A 112 0.83 3.65 9.48
N TYR A 113 1.65 4.50 8.88
CA TYR A 113 1.30 5.32 7.73
C TYR A 113 2.28 5.05 6.59
N LEU A 114 1.74 4.58 5.47
CA LEU A 114 2.45 4.52 4.20
C LEU A 114 2.14 5.81 3.44
N ASN A 115 3.18 6.61 3.15
CA ASN A 115 3.03 7.87 2.43
C ASN A 115 3.65 7.75 1.04
N SER A 116 2.91 8.19 0.03
CA SER A 116 3.41 8.26 -1.35
C SER A 116 4.53 9.31 -1.48
N PRO A 117 5.32 9.26 -2.57
CA PRO A 117 6.10 10.43 -3.01
C PRO A 117 5.18 11.63 -3.30
N ASP A 118 5.79 12.81 -3.48
CA ASP A 118 5.07 14.00 -3.91
C ASP A 118 4.44 13.82 -5.31
N LEU A 119 3.15 14.08 -5.39
CA LEU A 119 2.29 13.95 -6.56
C LEU A 119 1.92 15.31 -7.16
N SER A 120 2.31 16.42 -6.54
CA SER A 120 1.92 17.78 -6.94
C SER A 120 2.21 18.07 -8.41
N ARG A 121 3.27 17.47 -8.97
CA ARG A 121 3.69 17.59 -10.38
C ARG A 121 3.28 16.40 -11.25
N ASN A 122 2.69 15.36 -10.68
CA ASN A 122 2.27 14.16 -11.41
C ASN A 122 0.91 14.38 -12.05
N LYS A 123 0.90 14.67 -13.36
CA LYS A 123 -0.32 14.93 -14.15
C LYS A 123 -1.34 13.79 -14.09
N SER A 124 -0.92 12.54 -13.91
CA SER A 124 -1.86 11.41 -13.86
C SER A 124 -2.68 11.38 -12.58
N TRP A 125 -2.21 12.03 -11.51
CA TRP A 125 -2.85 12.14 -10.20
C TRP A 125 -3.61 13.45 -9.99
N GLN A 126 -3.50 14.42 -10.89
CA GLN A 126 -4.26 15.67 -10.79
C GLN A 126 -5.66 15.49 -11.41
N GLY A 127 -6.69 15.98 -10.72
CA GLY A 127 -8.07 15.89 -11.19
C GLY A 127 -8.69 14.49 -11.14
N VAL A 128 -8.12 13.56 -10.36
CA VAL A 128 -8.65 12.19 -10.23
C VAL A 128 -9.83 12.16 -9.27
N GLU A 129 -10.79 11.28 -9.54
CA GLU A 129 -12.05 11.16 -8.80
C GLU A 129 -11.99 10.14 -7.65
N GLY A 130 -10.82 9.52 -7.46
CA GLY A 130 -10.62 8.55 -6.40
C GLY A 130 -9.26 7.88 -6.43
N VAL A 131 -9.12 6.88 -5.56
CA VAL A 131 -7.98 5.96 -5.49
C VAL A 131 -8.46 4.54 -5.26
N GLY A 132 -7.85 3.59 -5.96
CA GLY A 132 -8.01 2.15 -5.76
C GLY A 132 -6.70 1.54 -5.28
N ILE A 133 -6.79 0.65 -4.30
CA ILE A 133 -5.66 -0.14 -3.81
C ILE A 133 -6.03 -1.60 -3.68
N ASP A 134 -5.04 -2.44 -3.95
CA ASP A 134 -5.08 -3.84 -3.60
C ASP A 134 -4.23 -4.08 -2.36
N ILE A 135 -4.86 -4.57 -1.29
CA ILE A 135 -4.19 -4.82 -0.02
C ILE A 135 -4.30 -6.29 0.38
N THR A 136 -3.20 -6.83 0.87
CA THR A 136 -3.13 -8.15 1.50
C THR A 136 -2.39 -8.02 2.82
N ARG A 137 -2.64 -8.98 3.71
CA ARG A 137 -1.94 -9.09 4.98
C ARG A 137 -1.50 -10.53 5.22
N THR A 138 -0.37 -10.69 5.88
CA THR A 138 0.00 -11.93 6.56
C THR A 138 0.01 -11.69 8.06
N LEU A 139 -0.49 -12.65 8.83
CA LEU A 139 -0.43 -12.65 10.29
C LEU A 139 0.48 -13.77 10.75
N THR A 140 1.44 -13.45 11.61
CA THR A 140 2.15 -14.42 12.42
C THR A 140 1.87 -14.10 13.89
N MET A 141 1.54 -15.10 14.70
CA MET A 141 1.35 -14.96 16.14
C MET A 141 2.09 -16.09 16.83
N ILE A 142 2.94 -15.76 17.80
CA ILE A 142 3.80 -16.75 18.49
C ILE A 142 3.01 -17.59 19.51
N CYS A 143 1.95 -17.03 20.08
CA CYS A 143 1.05 -17.78 20.95
C CYS A 143 0.09 -18.67 20.14
N ARG A 144 -0.11 -19.92 20.59
CA ARG A 144 -1.14 -20.84 20.04
C ARG A 144 -2.57 -20.57 20.56
N SER A 145 -2.80 -19.44 21.21
CA SER A 145 -4.15 -19.05 21.65
C SER A 145 -5.05 -18.74 20.44
N PRO A 146 -6.36 -18.98 20.52
CA PRO A 146 -7.28 -18.56 19.46
C PRO A 146 -7.12 -17.06 19.25
N VAL A 147 -6.78 -16.66 18.01
CA VAL A 147 -6.62 -15.26 17.62
C VAL A 147 -7.94 -14.55 17.96
N PRO A 148 -7.99 -13.63 18.95
CA PRO A 148 -9.14 -12.76 19.12
C PRO A 148 -9.54 -12.12 17.78
N PRO A 149 -10.78 -11.64 17.59
CA PRO A 149 -11.16 -10.92 16.37
C PRO A 149 -10.44 -9.56 16.31
N PHE A 150 -9.15 -9.60 16.03
CA PHE A 150 -8.30 -8.45 15.83
C PHE A 150 -8.72 -7.79 14.53
N ARG A 151 -9.25 -6.57 14.65
CA ARG A 151 -9.62 -5.76 13.49
C ARG A 151 -8.39 -5.05 12.98
N PHE A 152 -7.64 -5.74 12.12
CA PHE A 152 -6.69 -5.09 11.23
C PHE A 152 -7.48 -4.27 10.23
N THR A 153 -7.19 -2.97 10.11
CA THR A 153 -7.93 -2.11 9.20
C THR A 153 -7.02 -1.23 8.37
N ALA A 154 -7.53 -0.77 7.22
CA ALA A 154 -6.92 0.26 6.42
C ALA A 154 -7.87 1.44 6.24
N GLN A 155 -7.34 2.65 6.23
CA GLN A 155 -8.03 3.86 5.84
C GLN A 155 -7.23 4.60 4.76
N LEU A 156 -7.93 4.98 3.70
CA LEU A 156 -7.38 5.79 2.63
C LEU A 156 -7.47 7.27 2.99
N GLN A 157 -6.37 7.98 2.77
CA GLN A 157 -6.24 9.41 3.00
C GLN A 157 -5.54 10.06 1.80
N VAL A 158 -5.91 11.30 1.50
CA VAL A 158 -5.26 12.14 0.51
C VAL A 158 -4.86 13.46 1.15
N VAL A 159 -3.65 13.91 0.84
CA VAL A 159 -3.18 15.24 1.17
C VAL A 159 -3.41 16.12 -0.05
N VAL A 160 -4.17 17.20 0.14
CA VAL A 160 -4.46 18.16 -0.92
C VAL A 160 -4.13 19.57 -0.47
N THR A 161 -3.76 20.41 -1.43
CA THR A 161 -3.63 21.85 -1.23
C THR A 161 -4.72 22.57 -2.00
N ASP A 162 -5.50 23.40 -1.30
CA ASP A 162 -6.48 24.30 -1.90
C ASP A 162 -5.73 25.45 -2.57
N LYS A 163 -5.86 25.58 -3.89
CA LYS A 163 -5.13 26.59 -4.67
C LYS A 163 -5.58 28.01 -4.35
N ALA A 164 -6.82 28.20 -3.92
CA ALA A 164 -7.37 29.52 -3.65
C ALA A 164 -6.81 30.11 -2.33
N THR A 165 -6.56 29.25 -1.35
CA THR A 165 -6.12 29.66 -0.01
C THR A 165 -4.68 29.25 0.31
N ALA A 166 -4.03 28.48 -0.57
CA ALA A 166 -2.74 27.83 -0.34
C ALA A 166 -2.68 26.96 0.94
N THR A 167 -3.84 26.53 1.46
CA THR A 167 -3.91 25.73 2.68
C THR A 167 -3.85 24.25 2.37
N ARG A 168 -3.06 23.52 3.15
CA ARG A 168 -2.90 22.07 3.06
C ARG A 168 -3.89 21.34 3.97
N HIS A 169 -4.55 20.32 3.44
CA HIS A 169 -5.57 19.52 4.11
C HIS A 169 -5.24 18.03 4.02
N VAL A 170 -5.49 17.29 5.09
CA VAL A 170 -5.53 15.82 5.06
C VAL A 170 -6.99 15.40 5.05
N VAL A 171 -7.43 14.80 3.95
CA VAL A 171 -8.80 14.31 3.79
C VAL A 171 -8.77 12.80 3.91
N ALA A 172 -9.58 12.26 4.81
CA ALA A 172 -9.75 10.83 5.00
C ALA A 172 -11.07 10.37 4.42
N GLN A 173 -11.13 9.11 3.98
CA GLN A 173 -12.38 8.50 3.57
C GLN A 173 -13.37 8.46 4.74
N VAL A 174 -14.61 8.85 4.47
CA VAL A 174 -15.74 8.78 5.40
C VAL A 174 -16.86 7.90 4.85
N ASP A 175 -17.69 7.37 5.74
CA ASP A 175 -18.91 6.65 5.41
C ASP A 175 -20.08 7.61 5.13
N GLY A 176 -21.26 7.07 4.82
CA GLY A 176 -22.47 7.86 4.56
C GLY A 176 -22.94 8.70 5.77
N SER A 177 -22.44 8.42 6.97
CA SER A 177 -22.71 9.20 8.19
C SER A 177 -21.68 10.30 8.45
N GLY A 178 -20.65 10.41 7.62
CA GLY A 178 -19.54 11.35 7.80
C GLY A 178 -18.48 10.88 8.80
N LYS A 179 -18.57 9.65 9.31
CA LYS A 179 -17.55 9.06 10.18
C LYS A 179 -16.42 8.48 9.35
N PHE A 180 -15.21 8.45 9.91
CA PHE A 180 -14.06 7.82 9.26
C PHE A 180 -14.34 6.36 8.89
N LEU A 181 -14.16 6.03 7.61
CA LEU A 181 -14.34 4.69 7.09
C LEU A 181 -13.03 3.90 7.20
N PHE A 182 -13.10 2.78 7.90
CA PHE A 182 -12.01 1.82 8.05
C PHE A 182 -12.40 0.50 7.39
N HIS A 183 -11.58 0.04 6.47
CA HIS A 183 -11.76 -1.24 5.78
C HIS A 183 -11.13 -2.34 6.59
N THR A 184 -11.92 -3.31 7.06
CA THR A 184 -11.39 -4.50 7.74
C THR A 184 -10.61 -5.33 6.73
N ILE A 185 -9.34 -5.62 7.04
CA ILE A 185 -8.44 -6.41 6.21
C ILE A 185 -8.37 -7.84 6.75
N PRO A 186 -8.77 -8.85 5.96
CA PRO A 186 -8.72 -10.23 6.42
C PRO A 186 -7.28 -10.69 6.62
N ASN A 187 -7.09 -11.65 7.54
CA ASN A 187 -5.77 -12.23 7.83
C ASN A 187 -5.22 -13.07 6.66
N THR A 188 -6.11 -13.51 5.76
CA THR A 188 -5.78 -14.23 4.54
C THR A 188 -6.59 -13.66 3.38
N GLY A 189 -6.01 -13.68 2.18
CA GLY A 189 -6.67 -13.20 0.97
C GLY A 189 -6.38 -11.73 0.65
N LYS A 190 -6.80 -11.37 -0.56
CA LYS A 190 -6.64 -10.04 -1.16
C LYS A 190 -7.94 -9.29 -1.04
N GLN A 191 -7.85 -8.03 -0.64
CA GLN A 191 -8.97 -7.10 -0.64
C GLN A 191 -8.68 -5.95 -1.59
N HIS A 192 -9.65 -5.69 -2.47
CA HIS A 192 -9.65 -4.48 -3.28
C HIS A 192 -10.43 -3.40 -2.53
N ILE A 193 -9.80 -2.24 -2.33
CA ILE A 193 -10.42 -1.08 -1.71
C ILE A 193 -10.44 0.04 -2.73
N GLN A 194 -11.62 0.61 -2.95
CA GLN A 194 -11.79 1.77 -3.81
C GLN A 194 -12.48 2.89 -3.04
N TRP A 195 -11.88 4.07 -3.05
CA TRP A 195 -12.50 5.29 -2.57
C TRP A 195 -12.74 6.22 -3.75
N LYS A 196 -14.00 6.42 -4.11
CA LYS A 196 -14.45 7.46 -5.05
C LYS A 196 -14.94 8.65 -4.25
N TRP A 197 -14.34 9.82 -4.48
CA TRP A 197 -14.83 11.10 -3.97
C TRP A 197 -15.58 11.90 -5.05
N GLY A 198 -15.44 11.54 -6.33
CA GLY A 198 -16.17 12.18 -7.44
C GLY A 198 -15.52 13.49 -7.88
N LYS A 199 -16.32 14.41 -8.43
CA LYS A 199 -15.84 15.68 -9.04
C LYS A 199 -15.49 16.78 -8.03
N THR A 200 -15.76 16.55 -6.75
CA THR A 200 -15.48 17.49 -5.66
C THR A 200 -14.89 16.76 -4.45
N LEU A 201 -14.19 17.51 -3.60
CA LEU A 201 -13.72 17.06 -2.28
C LEU A 201 -14.18 18.04 -1.21
N ARG A 202 -14.72 17.53 -0.10
CA ARG A 202 -15.20 18.36 1.00
C ARG A 202 -14.06 18.77 1.92
N LEU A 203 -13.73 20.06 1.96
CA LEU A 203 -12.71 20.66 2.83
C LEU A 203 -13.37 21.63 3.81
N GLY A 204 -13.20 21.43 5.12
CA GLY A 204 -13.76 22.34 6.13
C GLY A 204 -15.28 22.56 6.01
N GLY A 205 -16.02 21.53 5.58
CA GLY A 205 -17.47 21.61 5.37
C GLY A 205 -17.93 22.21 4.04
N LYS A 206 -17.01 22.56 3.12
CA LYS A 206 -17.34 23.08 1.79
C LYS A 206 -16.81 22.16 0.70
N ASP A 207 -17.61 21.94 -0.33
CA ASP A 207 -17.17 21.14 -1.47
C ASP A 207 -16.29 21.99 -2.39
N ARG A 208 -15.13 21.46 -2.74
CA ARG A 208 -14.16 22.09 -3.64
C ARG A 208 -14.06 21.29 -4.94
N PRO A 209 -14.16 21.93 -6.12
CA PRO A 209 -13.95 21.22 -7.38
C PRO A 209 -12.51 20.75 -7.49
N LEU A 210 -12.28 19.57 -8.08
CA LEU A 210 -10.92 19.01 -8.19
C LEU A 210 -9.94 19.93 -8.93
N ALA A 211 -10.41 20.74 -9.88
CA ALA A 211 -9.58 21.72 -10.58
C ALA A 211 -8.97 22.79 -9.64
N ALA A 212 -9.66 23.10 -8.54
CA ALA A 212 -9.19 24.04 -7.51
C ALA A 212 -8.22 23.40 -6.51
N LEU A 213 -7.95 22.10 -6.63
CA LEU A 213 -7.10 21.35 -5.70
C LEU A 213 -5.82 20.88 -6.41
N THR A 214 -4.77 20.73 -5.63
CA THR A 214 -3.56 19.98 -6.01
C THR A 214 -3.47 18.77 -5.11
N ILE A 215 -3.44 17.56 -5.69
CA ILE A 215 -3.15 16.35 -4.92
C ILE A 215 -1.65 16.29 -4.68
N GLU A 216 -1.25 16.35 -3.42
CA GLU A 216 0.16 16.31 -3.01
C GLU A 216 0.62 14.90 -2.70
N LYS A 217 -0.17 14.14 -1.92
CA LYS A 217 0.23 12.80 -1.48
C LYS A 217 -0.97 11.91 -1.26
N LEU A 218 -0.76 10.61 -1.42
CA LEU A 218 -1.61 9.57 -0.86
C LEU A 218 -1.02 9.12 0.47
N ARG A 219 -1.90 8.74 1.37
CA ARG A 219 -1.54 8.12 2.63
C ARG A 219 -2.46 6.95 2.90
N VAL A 220 -1.89 5.80 3.24
CA VAL A 220 -2.63 4.64 3.71
C VAL A 220 -2.32 4.48 5.19
N ARG A 221 -3.33 4.69 6.03
CA ARG A 221 -3.27 4.41 7.46
C ARG A 221 -3.63 2.95 7.67
N LEU A 222 -2.71 2.18 8.25
CA LEU A 222 -2.92 0.78 8.59
C LEU A 222 -2.99 0.69 10.11
N THR A 223 -4.11 0.18 10.61
CA THR A 223 -4.37 0.04 12.05
C THR A 223 -4.23 -1.41 12.43
N MET A 224 -3.51 -1.67 13.51
CA MET A 224 -3.42 -2.98 14.14
C MET A 224 -3.82 -2.88 15.63
N PRO A 225 -4.13 -4.00 16.28
CA PRO A 225 -4.30 -4.03 17.72
C PRO A 225 -3.06 -3.48 18.45
N GLY A 226 -3.30 -2.85 19.59
CA GLY A 226 -2.26 -2.41 20.51
C GLY A 226 -1.72 -3.56 21.35
N THR A 227 -1.60 -3.35 22.65
CA THR A 227 -1.12 -4.37 23.59
C THR A 227 -2.07 -5.58 23.58
N PRO A 228 -1.59 -6.80 23.26
CA PRO A 228 -2.39 -8.01 23.43
C PRO A 228 -2.77 -8.18 24.90
N GLU A 229 -3.97 -8.72 25.17
CA GLU A 229 -4.42 -9.01 26.54
C GLU A 229 -3.50 -10.04 27.24
N VAL A 230 -2.83 -10.89 26.45
CA VAL A 230 -1.82 -11.83 26.92
C VAL A 230 -0.43 -11.25 26.59
N VAL A 231 0.30 -10.85 27.63
CA VAL A 231 1.58 -10.10 27.57
C VAL A 231 2.70 -10.85 26.83
N GLU A 232 2.54 -12.16 26.62
CA GLU A 232 3.51 -13.02 25.91
C GLU A 232 3.23 -13.15 24.40
N CYS A 233 2.16 -12.54 23.90
CA CYS A 233 1.79 -12.67 22.48
C CYS A 233 2.38 -11.54 21.64
N MET A 234 3.19 -11.91 20.66
CA MET A 234 3.74 -11.00 19.67
C MET A 234 2.97 -11.14 18.36
N TYR A 235 2.70 -10.01 17.72
CA TYR A 235 2.18 -9.98 16.35
C TYR A 235 3.34 -9.85 15.37
N GLY A 236 3.22 -10.49 14.23
CA GLY A 236 4.15 -10.31 13.12
C GLY A 236 3.43 -10.39 11.79
N GLY A 237 4.25 -10.33 10.75
CA GLY A 237 3.81 -10.42 9.36
C GLY A 237 3.82 -9.08 8.65
N ALA A 238 3.22 -9.09 7.47
CA ALA A 238 3.39 -8.04 6.49
C ALA A 238 2.04 -7.47 6.06
N TRP A 239 2.02 -6.15 5.90
CA TRP A 239 1.05 -5.45 5.06
C TRP A 239 1.64 -5.29 3.67
N ARG A 240 0.86 -5.64 2.65
CA ARG A 240 1.31 -5.57 1.25
C ARG A 240 0.29 -4.81 0.43
N LEU A 241 0.74 -3.71 -0.15
CA LEU A 241 -0.04 -2.90 -1.08
C LEU A 241 0.49 -3.19 -2.48
N ALA A 242 -0.34 -3.83 -3.30
CA ALA A 242 -0.06 -4.03 -4.72
C ALA A 242 -0.47 -2.76 -5.49
N ASP A 243 -0.91 -2.88 -6.74
CA ASP A 243 -1.17 -1.73 -7.62
C ASP A 243 -2.04 -0.66 -6.92
N ILE A 244 -1.51 0.56 -6.83
CA ILE A 244 -2.19 1.75 -6.28
C ILE A 244 -2.48 2.68 -7.44
N CYS A 245 -3.75 2.85 -7.78
CA CYS A 245 -4.16 3.49 -9.02
C CYS A 245 -5.11 4.66 -8.80
N PRO A 246 -5.02 5.72 -9.62
CA PRO A 246 -6.04 6.75 -9.64
C PRO A 246 -7.34 6.17 -10.21
N VAL A 247 -8.47 6.62 -9.65
CA VAL A 247 -9.80 6.35 -10.20
C VAL A 247 -10.26 7.60 -10.94
N ARG A 248 -10.84 7.40 -12.12
CA ARG A 248 -11.37 8.45 -12.98
C ARG A 248 -12.81 8.13 -13.37
#